data_AF-A0AAQ4S9E8-F1
#
_entry.id   AF-A0AAQ4S9E8-F1
#
_cell.length_a   1.000
_cell.length_b   1.000
_cell.length_c   1.000
_cell.angle_alpha   90.00
_cell.angle_beta   90.00
_cell.angle_gamma   90.00
#
_symmetry.space_group_name_H-M   'P 1'
#
loop_
_entity.id
_entity.type
_entity.pdbx_description
1 polymer ?
#
loop_
_entity_poly.entity_id
_entity_poly.type
_entity_poly.pdbx_seq_one_letter_code
_entity_poly.pdbx_strand_id
1 'polypeptide(L)'
;MFSKHFPCFRRKHLFCSRIMSKNYLSKNDELRKGDFLISNNRQWKAIFQEDGNFVIYGWKPFWASDTSGSDGMRVCMQEDCNLVMYNKCDQPKWHTNSYRPTSKMCRLHLTDEGKLVVSRESEELWNSDKDHGKK
;
A
#
# COMPACT_ATOMS: atom_id res chain seq x y z
N MET A 1 -24.37 2.76 5.30
CA MET A 1 -23.94 2.11 6.55
C MET A 1 -23.36 0.75 6.22
N PHE A 2 -22.06 0.54 6.35
CA PHE A 2 -21.43 -0.72 6.77
C PHE A 2 -19.95 -0.41 7.02
N SER A 3 -19.67 0.10 8.24
CA SER A 3 -18.30 0.09 8.77
C SER A 3 -18.05 -1.33 9.25
N LYS A 4 -17.43 -2.17 8.41
CA LYS A 4 -16.90 -3.46 8.86
C LYS A 4 -15.49 -3.21 9.39
N HIS A 5 -15.38 -3.16 10.71
CA HIS A 5 -14.12 -3.29 11.43
C HIS A 5 -13.47 -4.61 11.04
N PHE A 6 -12.39 -4.57 10.26
CA PHE A 6 -11.50 -5.71 10.08
C PHE A 6 -10.20 -5.43 10.84
N PRO A 7 -9.94 -6.10 11.97
CA PRO A 7 -8.67 -5.99 12.65
C PRO A 7 -7.59 -6.62 11.75
N CYS A 8 -6.63 -5.81 11.30
CA CYS A 8 -5.40 -6.30 10.71
C CYS A 8 -4.63 -7.02 11.83
N PHE A 9 -4.70 -8.35 11.85
CA PHE A 9 -4.11 -9.17 12.90
C PHE A 9 -2.63 -8.82 13.09
N ARG A 10 -2.26 -8.39 14.30
CA ARG A 10 -0.87 -8.26 14.73
C ARG A 10 -0.22 -9.64 14.75
N ARG A 11 0.52 -10.01 13.71
CA ARG A 11 1.51 -11.06 13.82
C ARG A 11 2.77 -10.50 14.48
N LYS A 12 2.89 -10.71 15.78
CA LYS A 12 4.17 -10.60 16.50
C LYS A 12 5.07 -11.75 16.04
N HIS A 13 5.82 -11.55 14.95
CA HIS A 13 7.01 -12.34 14.72
C HIS A 13 8.21 -11.41 14.64
N LEU A 14 9.03 -11.48 15.68
CA LEU A 14 10.43 -11.11 15.67
C LEU A 14 11.09 -11.85 14.51
N PHE A 15 11.30 -11.15 13.39
CA PHE A 15 12.41 -11.43 12.51
C PHE A 15 12.97 -10.09 12.06
N CYS A 16 14.18 -9.81 12.51
CA CYS A 16 15.10 -8.93 11.81
C CYS A 16 15.44 -9.58 10.46
N SER A 17 14.44 -9.68 9.57
CA SER A 17 14.69 -9.85 8.15
C SER A 17 15.16 -8.49 7.69
N ARG A 18 16.48 -8.33 7.59
CA ARG A 18 17.13 -7.32 6.75
C ARG A 18 16.21 -7.08 5.55
N ILE A 19 15.47 -5.96 5.53
CA ILE A 19 14.41 -5.70 4.56
C ILE A 19 15.04 -5.81 3.18
N MET A 20 14.93 -6.98 2.55
CA MET A 20 15.14 -7.08 1.12
C MET A 20 14.01 -6.27 0.53
N SER A 21 14.37 -5.21 -0.17
CA SER A 21 13.41 -4.36 -0.85
C SER A 21 12.53 -5.21 -1.77
N LYS A 22 11.30 -5.50 -1.34
CA LYS A 22 10.31 -6.17 -2.16
C LYS A 22 9.75 -5.14 -3.14
N ASN A 23 9.30 -5.60 -4.31
CA ASN A 23 8.53 -4.79 -5.25
C ASN A 23 7.01 -5.00 -5.08
N TYR A 24 6.57 -5.73 -4.04
CA TYR A 24 5.15 -6.05 -3.84
C TYR A 24 4.77 -6.18 -2.35
N LEU A 25 3.46 -6.03 -2.08
CA LEU A 25 2.80 -6.44 -0.83
C LEU A 25 1.78 -7.53 -1.13
N SER A 26 1.86 -8.65 -0.41
CA SER A 26 0.80 -9.67 -0.45
C SER A 26 -0.33 -9.29 0.51
N LYS A 27 -1.43 -10.04 0.43
CA LYS A 27 -2.51 -10.02 1.43
C LYS A 27 -1.98 -9.97 2.87
N ASN A 28 -2.50 -9.06 3.68
CA ASN A 28 -2.13 -8.80 5.08
C ASN A 28 -0.72 -8.26 5.30
N ASP A 29 0.08 -8.05 4.26
CA ASP A 29 1.32 -7.30 4.39
C ASP A 29 0.99 -5.81 4.58
N GLU A 30 1.84 -5.14 5.35
CA GLU A 30 1.73 -3.71 5.61
C GLU A 30 3.10 -3.02 5.46
N LEU A 31 3.06 -1.75 5.08
CA LEU A 31 4.17 -0.82 5.18
C LEU A 31 3.93 0.08 6.38
N ARG A 32 4.95 0.23 7.22
CA ARG A 32 5.01 1.25 8.27
C ARG A 32 5.78 2.45 7.77
N LYS A 33 5.74 3.54 8.53
CA LYS A 33 6.53 4.73 8.22
C LYS A 33 8.01 4.34 8.07
N GLY A 34 8.64 4.83 7.02
CA GLY A 34 10.00 4.48 6.62
C GLY A 34 10.11 3.23 5.73
N ASP A 35 9.11 2.35 5.72
CA ASP A 35 9.11 1.17 4.85
C ASP A 35 8.83 1.56 3.39
N PHE A 36 9.40 0.77 2.48
CA PHE A 36 9.30 1.04 1.06
C PHE A 36 9.34 -0.23 0.21
N LEU A 37 8.84 -0.09 -1.01
CA LEU A 37 9.03 -1.02 -2.12
C LEU A 37 10.06 -0.44 -3.08
N ILE A 38 10.83 -1.31 -3.75
CA ILE A 38 11.71 -0.93 -4.86
C ILE A 38 11.37 -1.81 -6.05
N SER A 39 11.31 -1.24 -7.25
CA SER A 39 11.13 -1.96 -8.51
C SER A 39 12.29 -2.91 -8.81
N ASN A 40 12.12 -3.89 -9.70
CA ASN A 40 13.19 -4.85 -10.00
C ASN A 40 14.40 -4.18 -10.66
N ASN A 41 14.15 -3.18 -11.52
CA ASN A 41 15.17 -2.36 -12.16
C ASN A 41 15.81 -1.32 -11.21
N ARG A 42 15.31 -1.22 -9.97
CA ARG A 42 15.77 -0.30 -8.92
C ARG A 42 15.69 1.19 -9.25
N GLN A 43 14.93 1.55 -10.28
CA GLN A 43 14.72 2.96 -10.68
C GLN A 43 13.56 3.61 -9.94
N TRP A 44 12.66 2.81 -9.37
CA TRP A 44 11.45 3.30 -8.73
C TRP A 44 11.37 2.84 -7.28
N LYS A 45 10.90 3.75 -6.42
CA LYS A 45 10.71 3.50 -5.00
C LYS A 45 9.34 4.01 -4.57
N ALA A 46 8.51 3.16 -3.99
CA ALA A 46 7.29 3.57 -3.32
C ALA A 46 7.52 3.54 -1.80
N ILE A 47 7.43 4.68 -1.13
CA ILE A 47 7.76 4.82 0.29
C ILE A 47 6.58 5.40 1.07
N PHE A 48 6.31 4.83 2.23
CA PHE A 48 5.42 5.46 3.20
C PHE A 48 6.24 6.33 4.15
N GLN A 49 6.13 7.64 3.97
CA GLN A 49 6.98 8.63 4.60
C GLN A 49 6.57 8.90 6.05
N GLU A 50 7.49 9.49 6.81
CA GLU A 50 7.26 9.82 8.23
C GLU A 50 6.16 10.86 8.45
N ASP A 51 5.92 11.71 7.45
CA ASP A 51 4.86 12.72 7.43
C ASP A 51 3.46 12.14 7.15
N GLY A 52 3.34 10.82 6.94
CA GLY A 52 2.08 10.16 6.62
C GLY A 52 1.70 10.22 5.14
N ASN A 53 2.60 10.64 4.26
CA ASN A 53 2.39 10.60 2.81
C ASN A 53 2.89 9.28 2.21
N PHE A 54 2.17 8.72 1.24
CA PHE A 54 2.62 7.56 0.48
C PHE A 54 2.98 8.00 -0.93
N VAL A 55 4.26 7.84 -1.31
CA VAL A 55 4.83 8.51 -2.48
C VAL A 55 5.64 7.54 -3.32
N ILE A 56 5.49 7.65 -4.64
CA ILE A 56 6.32 6.98 -5.64
C ILE A 56 7.37 7.98 -6.14
N TYR A 57 8.63 7.58 -6.06
CA TYR A 57 9.78 8.31 -6.56
C TYR A 57 10.41 7.56 -7.72
N GLY A 58 10.75 8.31 -8.78
CA GLY A 58 11.85 7.98 -9.68
C GLY A 58 13.01 8.92 -9.40
N TRP A 59 13.50 9.62 -10.42
CA TRP A 59 14.42 10.76 -10.28
C TRP A 59 13.79 11.98 -9.58
N LYS A 60 12.47 12.08 -9.60
CA LYS A 60 11.64 13.08 -8.91
C LYS A 60 10.37 12.42 -8.35
N PRO A 61 9.61 13.06 -7.45
CA PRO A 61 8.30 12.57 -7.06
C PRO A 61 7.42 12.43 -8.30
N PHE A 62 6.82 11.24 -8.48
CA PHE A 62 5.98 10.94 -9.64
C PHE A 62 4.50 10.89 -9.27
N TRP A 63 4.19 10.29 -8.11
CA TRP A 63 2.84 10.16 -7.61
C TRP A 63 2.83 10.25 -6.08
N ALA A 64 1.74 10.76 -5.50
CA ALA A 64 1.51 10.78 -4.06
C ALA A 64 0.04 10.54 -3.72
N SER A 65 -0.22 10.01 -2.51
CA SER A 65 -1.57 9.89 -1.93
C SER A 65 -2.13 11.22 -1.42
N ASP A 66 -1.30 12.27 -1.38
CA ASP A 66 -1.62 13.61 -0.85
C ASP A 66 -2.13 13.57 0.60
N THR A 67 -1.52 12.71 1.42
CA THR A 67 -1.86 12.51 2.84
C THR A 67 -0.77 13.06 3.77
N SER A 68 0.10 13.93 3.26
CA SER A 68 1.10 14.64 4.07
C SER A 68 0.43 15.36 5.25
N GLY A 69 0.99 15.20 6.44
CA GLY A 69 0.43 15.75 7.69
C GLY A 69 -0.72 14.94 8.27
N SER A 70 -1.10 13.81 7.66
CA SER A 70 -2.09 12.90 8.24
C SER A 70 -1.50 12.10 9.42
N ASP A 71 -2.39 11.59 10.26
CA ASP A 71 -2.08 10.66 11.35
C ASP A 71 -1.97 9.19 10.86
N GLY A 72 -1.82 8.97 9.55
CA GLY A 72 -1.59 7.65 8.96
C GLY A 72 -0.33 7.01 9.55
N MET A 73 -0.41 5.72 9.88
CA MET A 73 0.65 4.96 10.55
C MET A 73 1.04 3.67 9.84
N ARG A 74 0.16 3.15 9.00
CA ARG A 74 0.41 1.95 8.20
C ARG A 74 -0.39 1.98 6.91
N VAL A 75 0.15 1.42 5.84
CA VAL A 75 -0.54 1.11 4.59
C VAL A 75 -0.63 -0.40 4.47
N CYS A 76 -1.83 -0.94 4.34
CA CYS A 76 -2.10 -2.38 4.44
C CYS A 76 -2.82 -2.88 3.19
N MET A 77 -2.31 -3.98 2.61
CA MET A 77 -2.98 -4.68 1.51
C MET A 77 -4.01 -5.66 2.11
N GLN A 78 -5.27 -5.27 2.13
CA GLN A 78 -6.32 -6.02 2.80
C GLN A 78 -6.70 -7.33 2.09
N GLU A 79 -7.44 -8.16 2.83
CA GLU A 79 -7.97 -9.44 2.34
C GLU A 79 -8.92 -9.31 1.16
N ASP A 80 -9.62 -8.20 1.09
CA ASP A 80 -10.66 -7.87 0.12
C ASP A 80 -10.12 -7.09 -1.08
N CYS A 81 -8.81 -7.14 -1.33
CA CYS A 81 -8.12 -6.43 -2.40
C CYS A 81 -8.18 -4.89 -2.31
N ASN A 82 -8.54 -4.31 -1.16
CA ASN A 82 -8.39 -2.88 -0.95
C ASN A 82 -7.02 -2.56 -0.34
N LEU A 83 -6.33 -1.55 -0.88
CA LEU A 83 -5.13 -1.01 -0.24
C LEU A 83 -5.56 0.18 0.62
N VAL A 84 -5.29 0.13 1.93
CA VAL A 84 -5.81 1.12 2.87
C VAL A 84 -4.73 1.63 3.81
N MET A 85 -4.70 2.95 3.97
CA MET A 85 -3.93 3.64 4.99
C MET A 85 -4.76 3.78 6.26
N TYR A 86 -4.19 3.40 7.40
CA TYR A 86 -4.83 3.48 8.71
C TYR A 86 -4.03 4.31 9.69
N ASN A 87 -4.72 5.00 10.60
CA ASN A 87 -4.10 5.63 11.77
C ASN A 87 -3.93 4.65 12.95
N LYS A 88 -3.49 5.17 14.12
CA LYS A 88 -3.32 4.35 15.35
C LYS A 88 -4.62 3.76 15.90
N CYS A 89 -5.76 4.37 15.57
CA CYS A 89 -7.09 3.96 16.02
C CYS A 89 -7.80 3.07 14.98
N ASP A 90 -7.08 2.54 13.99
CA ASP A 90 -7.60 1.74 12.88
C ASP A 90 -8.69 2.45 12.06
N GLN A 91 -8.67 3.79 12.02
CA GLN A 91 -9.51 4.57 11.12
C GLN A 91 -8.83 4.71 9.76
N PRO A 92 -9.55 4.45 8.65
CA PRO A 92 -9.02 4.65 7.32
C PRO A 92 -8.79 6.15 7.07
N LYS A 93 -7.65 6.48 6.46
CA LYS A 93 -7.27 7.86 6.07
C LYS A 93 -7.12 8.02 4.57
N TRP A 94 -6.89 6.90 3.88
CA TRP A 94 -6.81 6.83 2.44
C TRP A 94 -7.02 5.40 1.96
N HIS A 95 -7.60 5.19 0.79
CA HIS A 95 -7.75 3.88 0.18
C HIS A 95 -7.85 3.92 -1.36
N THR A 96 -7.55 2.80 -2.02
CA THR A 96 -7.67 2.65 -3.48
C THR A 96 -9.09 2.39 -3.97
N ASN A 97 -10.03 2.06 -3.07
CA ASN A 97 -11.42 1.73 -3.44
C ASN A 97 -11.51 0.51 -4.38
N SER A 98 -10.55 -0.40 -4.27
CA SER A 98 -10.42 -1.60 -5.11
C SER A 98 -11.03 -2.84 -4.44
N TYR A 99 -11.98 -2.66 -3.53
CA TYR A 99 -12.66 -3.72 -2.80
C TYR A 99 -13.27 -4.78 -3.74
N ARG A 100 -13.03 -6.05 -3.40
CA ARG A 100 -13.59 -7.25 -4.03
C ARG A 100 -13.93 -8.28 -2.94
N PRO A 101 -15.21 -8.67 -2.80
CA PRO A 101 -15.70 -9.49 -1.67
C PRO A 101 -15.12 -10.92 -1.59
N THR A 102 -14.41 -11.38 -2.61
CA THR A 102 -13.91 -12.76 -2.70
C THR A 102 -12.60 -12.78 -3.48
N SER A 103 -11.48 -12.85 -2.79
CA SER A 103 -10.19 -12.99 -3.46
C SER A 103 -9.25 -13.91 -2.69
N LYS A 104 -8.71 -14.89 -3.40
CA LYS A 104 -7.67 -15.76 -2.86
C LYS A 104 -6.28 -15.13 -2.99
N MET A 105 -6.09 -14.19 -3.93
CA MET A 105 -4.78 -13.64 -4.29
C MET A 105 -4.89 -12.17 -4.71
N CYS A 106 -4.88 -11.26 -3.73
CA CYS A 106 -4.67 -9.83 -3.96
C CYS A 106 -3.20 -9.48 -3.74
N ARG A 107 -2.67 -8.59 -4.56
CA ARG A 107 -1.32 -8.07 -4.40
C ARG A 107 -1.25 -6.60 -4.82
N LEU A 108 -0.45 -5.84 -4.09
CA LEU A 108 0.09 -4.56 -4.55
C LEU A 108 1.44 -4.82 -5.20
N HIS A 109 1.72 -4.24 -6.36
CA HIS A 109 3.00 -4.36 -7.04
C HIS A 109 3.47 -3.00 -7.56
N LEU A 110 4.75 -2.68 -7.31
CA LEU A 110 5.46 -1.57 -7.94
C LEU A 110 6.17 -2.10 -9.19
N THR A 111 5.73 -1.64 -10.35
CA THR A 111 6.25 -2.07 -11.65
C THR A 111 7.55 -1.35 -12.00
N ASP A 112 8.28 -1.87 -13.00
CA ASP A 112 9.53 -1.28 -13.49
C ASP A 112 9.31 0.04 -14.28
N GLU A 113 8.06 0.34 -14.61
CA GLU A 113 7.61 1.60 -15.22
C GLU A 113 7.21 2.66 -14.19
N GLY A 114 7.30 2.37 -12.89
CA GLY A 114 6.98 3.33 -11.83
C GLY A 114 5.52 3.40 -11.45
N LYS A 115 4.74 2.35 -11.76
CA LYS A 115 3.32 2.28 -11.43
C LYS A 115 3.11 1.44 -10.20
N LEU A 116 2.25 1.88 -9.32
CA LEU A 116 1.73 1.06 -8.25
C LEU A 116 0.40 0.46 -8.71
N VAL A 117 0.32 -0.87 -8.74
CA VAL A 117 -0.81 -1.61 -9.27
C VAL A 117 -1.37 -2.52 -8.20
N VAL A 118 -2.67 -2.40 -7.92
CA VAL A 118 -3.42 -3.40 -7.16
C VAL A 118 -4.01 -4.37 -8.16
N SER A 119 -3.64 -5.64 -8.05
CA SER A 119 -4.16 -6.69 -8.91
C SER A 119 -4.76 -7.84 -8.11
N ARG A 120 -5.70 -8.53 -8.76
CA ARG A 120 -6.27 -9.81 -8.32
C ARG A 120 -6.01 -10.83 -9.42
N GLU A 121 -5.21 -11.85 -9.13
CA GLU A 121 -4.79 -12.84 -10.13
C GLU A 121 -4.16 -12.17 -11.37
N SER A 122 -4.92 -11.99 -12.45
CA SER A 122 -4.51 -11.26 -13.67
C SER A 122 -5.35 -10.01 -13.97
N GLU A 123 -6.31 -9.67 -13.10
CA GLU A 123 -7.15 -8.46 -13.21
C GLU A 123 -6.48 -7.28 -12.49
N GLU A 124 -6.23 -6.19 -13.21
CA GLU A 124 -5.90 -4.89 -12.63
C GLU A 124 -7.15 -4.26 -12.01
N LEU A 125 -7.11 -3.96 -10.71
CA LEU A 125 -8.22 -3.32 -9.99
C LEU A 125 -8.02 -1.82 -9.82
N TRP A 126 -6.78 -1.39 -9.71
CA TRP A 126 -6.38 0.01 -9.51
C TRP A 126 -4.93 0.21 -9.95
N ASN A 127 -4.61 1.38 -10.51
CA ASN A 127 -3.24 1.78 -10.79
C ASN A 127 -3.03 3.28 -10.52
N SER A 128 -1.82 3.63 -10.12
CA SER A 128 -1.45 5.01 -9.75
C SER A 128 -1.44 6.01 -10.91
N ASP A 129 -1.34 5.55 -12.17
CA ASP A 129 -1.35 6.46 -13.33
C ASP A 129 -2.73 7.06 -13.59
N LYS A 130 -3.80 6.35 -13.20
CA LYS A 130 -5.18 6.75 -13.48
C LYS A 130 -5.90 7.30 -12.26
N ASP A 131 -5.37 7.06 -11.07
CA ASP A 131 -6.09 7.33 -9.83
C ASP A 131 -5.11 7.66 -8.67
N HIS A 132 -5.50 8.61 -7.83
CA HIS A 132 -4.76 9.04 -6.63
C HIS A 132 -5.31 8.40 -5.34
N GLY A 133 -6.30 7.53 -5.45
CA GLY A 133 -7.08 6.98 -4.34
C GLY A 133 -8.05 8.00 -3.73
N LYS A 134 -8.65 7.64 -2.61
CA LYS A 134 -9.67 8.42 -1.90
C LYS A 134 -9.31 8.57 -0.44
N LYS A 135 -9.64 9.72 0.15
CA LYS A 135 -9.42 10.05 1.57
C LYS A 135 -10.68 9.76 2.37
#